data_AF-A0A1J4WED0-F1
#
_entry.id   AF-A0A1J4WED0-F1
#
_cell.length_a   1.000
_cell.length_b   1.000
_cell.length_c   1.000
_cell.angle_alpha   90.00
_cell.angle_beta   90.00
_cell.angle_gamma   90.00
#
_symmetry.space_group_name_H-M   'P 1'
#
loop_
_entity.id
_entity.type
_entity.pdbx_description
1 polymer ?
#
loop_
_entity_poly.entity_id
_entity_poly.type
_entity_poly.pdbx_seq_one_letter_code
_entity_poly.pdbx_strand_id
1 'polypeptide(L)'
;MTYPKQIHINIDVTNKCDRNCIHCASNSDLKNPIDISCEKVERLLKEIRRINSTVFLSLTGGGEPLMNEQLPDIVKMVYNFQGTKKFSLVTSGFLDNDIEKKRLKKRLKTPQIIKNSNSA
;
A
#
# COMPACT_ATOMS: atom_id res chain seq x y z
N MET A 1 -19.06 11.65 -16.58
CA MET A 1 -17.59 11.88 -16.52
C MET A 1 -16.91 10.58 -16.92
N THR A 2 -16.39 10.50 -18.14
CA THR A 2 -15.86 9.26 -18.71
C THR A 2 -14.33 9.29 -18.62
N TYR A 3 -13.72 8.26 -18.05
CA TYR A 3 -12.27 8.16 -17.86
C TYR A 3 -11.67 7.28 -18.97
N PRO A 4 -11.05 7.86 -20.02
CA PRO A 4 -10.61 7.10 -21.20
C PRO A 4 -9.32 6.30 -20.98
N LYS A 5 -8.48 6.70 -20.02
CA LYS A 5 -7.15 6.11 -19.79
C LYS A 5 -7.10 5.35 -18.46
N GLN A 6 -6.46 4.17 -18.50
CA GLN A 6 -6.21 3.33 -17.33
C GLN A 6 -4.71 3.37 -17.00
N ILE A 7 -4.39 3.59 -15.73
CA ILE A 7 -3.01 3.66 -15.24
C ILE A 7 -2.88 2.70 -14.06
N HIS A 8 -1.78 1.94 -14.03
CA HIS A 8 -1.43 1.10 -12.89
C HIS A 8 -0.34 1.81 -12.10
N ILE A 9 -0.55 1.98 -10.80
CA ILE A 9 0.37 2.68 -9.91
C ILE A 9 0.67 1.78 -8.72
N ASN A 10 1.96 1.51 -8.51
CA ASN A 10 2.46 0.92 -7.29
C ASN A 10 3.07 2.03 -6.44
N ILE A 11 2.66 2.12 -5.19
CA ILE A 11 3.19 3.07 -4.22
C ILE A 11 3.88 2.26 -3.13
N ASP A 12 5.21 2.39 -3.06
CA ASP A 12 5.97 1.88 -1.93
C ASP A 12 5.76 2.82 -0.74
N VAL A 13 4.97 2.38 0.22
CA VAL A 13 4.59 3.24 1.36
C VAL A 13 5.72 3.41 2.36
N THR A 14 6.61 2.44 2.44
CA THR A 14 7.80 2.44 3.31
C THR A 14 8.84 1.49 2.76
N ASN A 15 10.11 1.75 3.08
CA ASN A 15 11.20 0.78 2.94
C ASN A 15 11.48 0.00 4.23
N LYS A 16 10.78 0.28 5.34
CA LYS A 16 10.97 -0.45 6.60
C LYS A 16 10.47 -1.87 6.47
N CYS A 17 11.28 -2.84 6.89
CA CYS A 17 10.86 -4.23 7.02
C CYS A 17 11.47 -4.85 8.28
N ASP A 18 10.67 -5.59 9.04
CA ASP A 18 11.10 -6.38 10.20
C ASP A 18 11.59 -7.80 9.80
N ARG A 19 11.59 -8.11 8.49
CA ARG A 19 12.03 -9.39 7.93
C ARG A 19 13.21 -9.20 6.99
N ASN A 20 14.10 -10.20 6.96
CA ASN A 20 15.28 -10.23 6.10
C ASN A 20 15.19 -11.39 5.08
N CYS A 21 14.18 -11.33 4.20
CA CYS A 21 13.91 -12.40 3.24
C CYS A 21 15.06 -12.51 2.23
N ILE A 22 15.65 -13.70 2.08
CA ILE A 22 16.82 -13.97 1.21
C ILE A 22 16.61 -13.61 -0.27
N HIS A 23 15.36 -13.51 -0.71
CA HIS A 23 14.96 -13.20 -2.08
C HIS A 23 14.34 -11.79 -2.21
N CYS A 24 14.45 -10.95 -1.18
CA CYS A 24 13.84 -9.62 -1.20
C CYS A 24 14.56 -8.72 -2.21
N ALA A 25 13.87 -8.39 -3.31
CA ALA A 25 14.40 -7.46 -4.32
C ALA A 25 14.60 -6.03 -3.78
N SER A 26 13.85 -5.63 -2.75
CA SER A 26 13.90 -4.28 -2.18
C SER A 26 15.04 -4.09 -1.17
N ASN A 27 15.68 -5.18 -0.70
CA ASN A 27 16.74 -5.17 0.32
C ASN A 27 16.42 -4.25 1.51
N SER A 28 15.17 -4.33 1.96
CA SER A 28 14.55 -3.51 2.98
C SER A 28 15.14 -3.84 4.35
N ASP A 29 15.40 -2.82 5.16
CA ASP A 29 15.77 -2.99 6.56
C ASP A 29 15.09 -1.92 7.43
N LEU A 30 15.38 -1.93 8.74
CA LEU A 30 14.87 -0.91 9.66
C LEU A 30 15.72 0.37 9.67
N LYS A 31 16.80 0.44 8.87
CA LYS A 31 17.75 1.55 8.87
C LYS A 31 17.34 2.56 7.80
N ASN A 32 17.49 3.84 8.12
CA ASN A 32 17.17 4.95 7.20
C ASN A 32 15.76 4.85 6.57
N PRO A 33 14.69 4.93 7.39
CA PRO A 33 13.33 4.77 6.90
C PRO A 33 12.97 5.90 5.93
N ILE A 34 12.41 5.51 4.79
CA ILE A 34 11.81 6.37 3.79
C ILE A 34 10.32 6.03 3.76
N ASP A 35 9.52 6.88 4.39
CA ASP A 35 8.08 6.76 4.40
C ASP A 35 7.45 7.78 3.46
N ILE A 36 6.44 7.35 2.70
CA ILE A 36 5.58 8.29 1.99
C ILE A 36 4.59 8.90 3.00
N SER A 37 4.41 10.22 2.93
CA SER A 37 3.42 10.92 3.74
C SER A 37 2.05 10.94 3.05
N CYS A 38 0.98 11.10 3.83
CA CYS A 38 -0.36 11.36 3.31
C CYS A 38 -0.38 12.54 2.33
N GLU A 39 0.35 13.62 2.61
CA GLU A 39 0.41 14.81 1.74
C GLU A 39 0.93 14.47 0.34
N LYS A 40 1.99 13.66 0.23
CA LYS A 40 2.54 13.21 -1.06
C LYS A 40 1.53 12.36 -1.82
N VAL A 41 0.82 11.46 -1.13
CA VAL A 41 -0.24 10.65 -1.73
C VAL A 41 -1.40 11.53 -2.20
N GLU A 42 -1.79 12.54 -1.41
CA GLU A 42 -2.86 13.47 -1.79
C GLU A 42 -2.50 14.23 -3.07
N ARG A 43 -1.26 14.72 -3.14
CA ARG A 43 -0.72 15.41 -4.32
C ARG A 43 -0.75 14.49 -5.54
N LEU A 44 -0.32 13.23 -5.40
CA LEU A 44 -0.38 12.24 -6.47
C LEU A 44 -1.81 12.03 -6.98
N LEU A 45 -2.78 11.85 -6.07
CA LEU A 45 -4.20 11.67 -6.44
C LEU A 45 -4.79 12.91 -7.11
N LYS A 46 -4.36 14.12 -6.72
CA LYS A 46 -4.74 15.38 -7.40
C LYS A 46 -4.21 15.42 -8.84
N GLU A 47 -2.96 15.02 -9.08
CA GLU A 47 -2.41 14.95 -10.43
C GLU A 47 -3.14 13.92 -11.30
N ILE A 48 -3.41 12.72 -10.76
CA ILE A 48 -4.18 11.68 -11.47
C ILE A 48 -5.56 12.20 -11.89
N ARG A 49 -6.22 12.96 -11.02
CA ARG A 49 -7.53 13.58 -11.32
C ARG A 49 -7.43 14.54 -12.49
N ARG A 50 -6.37 15.35 -12.59
CA ARG A 50 -6.15 16.30 -13.69
C ARG A 50 -6.00 15.59 -15.04
N ILE A 51 -5.41 14.40 -15.05
CA ILE A 51 -5.22 13.58 -16.26
C ILE A 51 -6.53 12.87 -16.66
N ASN A 52 -7.62 13.01 -15.88
CA ASN A 52 -8.90 12.35 -16.10
C ASN A 52 -8.74 10.84 -16.38
N SER A 53 -7.95 10.17 -15.54
CA SER A 53 -7.64 8.74 -15.67
C SER A 53 -8.23 7.91 -14.53
N THR A 54 -8.55 6.65 -14.84
CA THR A 54 -8.82 5.63 -13.81
C THR A 54 -7.53 4.95 -13.40
N VAL A 55 -7.49 4.53 -12.13
CA VAL A 55 -6.29 3.93 -11.55
C VAL A 55 -6.58 2.58 -10.93
N PHE A 56 -5.67 1.65 -11.21
CA PHE A 56 -5.43 0.47 -10.41
C PHE A 56 -4.30 0.86 -9.45
N LEU A 57 -4.57 0.85 -8.15
CA LEU A 57 -3.60 1.27 -7.14
C LEU A 57 -3.21 0.09 -6.28
N SER A 58 -1.91 -0.21 -6.25
CA SER A 58 -1.35 -1.14 -5.29
C SER A 58 -0.51 -0.37 -4.28
N LEU A 59 -0.83 -0.53 -3.01
CA LEU A 59 0.09 -0.20 -1.93
C LEU A 59 0.95 -1.42 -1.70
N THR A 60 2.21 -1.28 -2.11
CA THR A 60 3.27 -2.22 -1.81
C THR A 60 4.16 -1.59 -0.78
N GLY A 61 5.09 -2.37 -0.25
CA GLY A 61 6.24 -1.79 0.40
C GLY A 61 7.45 -2.17 -0.44
N GLY A 62 8.38 -1.24 -0.59
CA GLY A 62 9.78 -1.61 -0.73
C GLY A 62 10.31 -2.15 0.60
N GLY A 63 9.48 -2.89 1.35
CA GLY A 63 9.47 -3.19 2.79
C GLY A 63 8.09 -3.75 3.20
N GLU A 64 7.71 -3.65 4.47
CA GLU A 64 6.41 -4.06 5.00
C GLU A 64 5.48 -2.85 5.19
N PRO A 65 4.41 -2.69 4.38
CA PRO A 65 3.51 -1.53 4.45
C PRO A 65 2.95 -1.21 5.82
N LEU A 66 2.67 -2.25 6.61
CA LEU A 66 2.10 -2.11 7.95
C LEU A 66 3.05 -1.40 8.93
N MET A 67 4.32 -1.19 8.57
CA MET A 67 5.31 -0.41 9.33
C MET A 67 5.23 1.10 9.06
N ASN A 68 4.40 1.55 8.11
CA ASN A 68 4.08 2.97 7.93
C ASN A 68 2.89 3.35 8.83
N GLU A 69 3.13 4.24 9.80
CA GLU A 69 2.12 4.71 10.76
C GLU A 69 0.94 5.43 10.09
N GLN A 70 1.17 6.07 8.95
CA GLN A 70 0.16 6.79 8.16
C GLN A 70 -0.58 5.88 7.17
N LEU A 71 -0.23 4.58 7.08
CA LEU A 71 -0.86 3.64 6.16
C LEU A 71 -2.40 3.66 6.24
N PRO A 72 -3.05 3.65 7.43
CA PRO A 72 -4.51 3.62 7.51
C PRO A 72 -5.19 4.82 6.81
N ASP A 73 -4.57 5.99 6.89
CA ASP A 73 -5.07 7.21 6.25
C ASP A 73 -4.77 7.21 4.75
N ILE A 74 -3.58 6.76 4.34
CA ILE A 74 -3.21 6.55 2.93
C ILE A 74 -4.21 5.60 2.25
N VAL A 75 -4.51 4.46 2.89
CA VAL A 75 -5.50 3.49 2.41
C VAL A 75 -6.87 4.15 2.24
N LYS A 76 -7.31 4.94 3.23
CA LYS A 76 -8.60 5.64 3.17
C LYS A 76 -8.65 6.65 2.02
N MET A 77 -7.58 7.41 1.82
CA MET A 77 -7.48 8.40 0.74
C MET A 77 -7.54 7.73 -0.64
N VAL A 78 -6.77 6.68 -0.85
CA VAL A 78 -6.71 5.94 -2.11
C VAL A 78 -8.02 5.22 -2.40
N TYR A 79 -8.61 4.58 -1.39
CA TYR A 79 -9.86 3.84 -1.53
C TYR A 79 -11.04 4.76 -1.88
N ASN A 80 -11.10 5.95 -1.28
CA ASN A 80 -12.17 6.93 -1.51
C ASN A 80 -11.94 7.80 -2.76
N PHE A 81 -10.81 7.66 -3.44
CA PHE A 81 -10.57 8.38 -4.68
C PHE A 81 -11.49 7.86 -5.79
N GLN A 82 -12.34 8.72 -6.35
CA GLN A 82 -13.35 8.34 -7.35
C GLN A 82 -12.77 7.70 -8.62
N GLY A 83 -11.50 7.98 -8.96
CA GLY A 83 -10.82 7.35 -10.09
C GLY A 83 -10.31 5.94 -9.81
N THR A 84 -10.35 5.47 -8.56
CA THR A 84 -9.86 4.13 -8.18
C THR A 84 -10.82 3.05 -8.66
N LYS A 85 -10.36 2.22 -9.60
CA LYS A 85 -11.10 1.04 -10.10
C LYS A 85 -10.79 -0.22 -9.33
N LYS A 86 -9.54 -0.35 -8.88
CA LYS A 86 -9.08 -1.46 -8.06
C LYS A 86 -8.05 -0.97 -7.08
N PHE A 87 -8.09 -1.57 -5.90
CA PHE A 87 -7.13 -1.33 -4.85
C PHE A 87 -6.58 -2.67 -4.35
N SER A 88 -5.26 -2.75 -4.20
CA SER A 88 -4.57 -3.86 -3.55
C SER A 88 -3.60 -3.35 -2.49
N LEU A 89 -3.51 -4.09 -1.38
CA LEU A 89 -2.48 -3.90 -0.38
C LEU A 89 -1.69 -5.20 -0.31
N VAL A 90 -0.38 -5.13 -0.53
CA VAL A 90 0.53 -6.26 -0.49
C VAL A 90 1.33 -6.20 0.79
N THR A 91 1.11 -7.15 1.68
CA THR A 91 1.77 -7.25 3.00
C THR A 91 2.16 -8.70 3.24
N SER A 92 3.23 -8.92 4.01
CA SER A 92 3.60 -10.25 4.52
C SER A 92 2.50 -10.85 5.40
N GLY A 93 1.66 -10.00 6.00
CA GLY A 93 0.56 -10.41 6.88
C GLY A 93 1.00 -10.87 8.27
N PHE A 94 2.29 -10.72 8.62
CA PHE A 94 2.92 -11.23 9.83
C PHE A 94 3.07 -10.20 10.96
N LEU A 95 2.49 -8.99 10.88
CA LEU A 95 2.50 -8.12 12.05
C LEU A 95 1.68 -8.76 13.18
N ASP A 96 2.35 -8.98 14.31
CA ASP A 96 1.80 -9.52 15.56
C ASP A 96 0.76 -8.58 16.23
N ASN A 97 0.64 -7.35 15.73
CA ASN A 97 -0.40 -6.42 16.18
C ASN A 97 -1.76 -6.77 15.55
N ASP A 98 -2.46 -7.68 16.21
CA ASP A 98 -3.84 -8.10 15.93
C ASP A 98 -4.82 -6.93 15.74
N ILE A 99 -4.53 -5.78 16.34
CA ILE A 99 -5.36 -4.56 16.30
C ILE A 99 -5.35 -3.94 14.90
N GLU A 100 -4.18 -3.75 14.30
CA GLU A 100 -4.04 -3.10 12.99
C GLU A 100 -4.54 -4.02 11.87
N LYS A 101 -4.29 -5.33 12.00
CA LYS A 101 -4.85 -6.35 11.10
C LYS A 101 -6.38 -6.38 11.16
N LYS A 102 -6.99 -6.22 12.35
CA LYS A 102 -8.46 -6.10 12.52
C LYS A 102 -9.01 -4.79 11.95
N ARG A 103 -8.30 -3.66 12.12
CA ARG A 103 -8.70 -2.35 11.58
C ARG A 103 -8.69 -2.32 10.05
N LEU A 104 -7.67 -2.90 9.41
CA LEU A 104 -7.56 -3.02 7.96
C LEU A 104 -8.56 -4.00 7.36
N LYS A 105 -8.79 -5.17 7.99
CA LYS A 105 -9.79 -6.15 7.53
C LYS A 105 -11.22 -5.63 7.51
N LYS A 106 -11.60 -4.75 8.46
CA LYS A 106 -12.93 -4.12 8.45
C LYS A 106 -13.13 -3.15 7.28
N ARG A 107 -12.05 -2.62 6.71
CA ARG A 107 -12.09 -1.54 5.70
C ARG A 107 -11.79 -2.02 4.28
N LEU A 108 -11.18 -3.18 4.10
CA LEU A 108 -10.77 -3.73 2.81
C LEU A 108 -11.64 -4.93 2.41
N LYS A 109 -12.42 -4.80 1.33
CA LYS A 109 -13.26 -5.89 0.80
C LYS A 109 -12.47 -7.05 0.16
N THR A 110 -11.22 -6.81 -0.24
CA THR A 110 -10.33 -7.85 -0.83
C THR A 110 -8.85 -7.52 -0.57
N PRO A 111 -8.31 -7.77 0.64
CA PRO A 111 -6.87 -7.70 0.84
C PRO A 111 -6.22 -8.91 0.14
N GLN A 112 -5.35 -8.67 -0.85
CA GLN A 112 -4.44 -9.70 -1.34
C GLN A 112 -3.31 -9.87 -0.32
N ILE A 113 -3.59 -10.64 0.73
CA ILE A 113 -2.59 -11.04 1.72
C ILE A 113 -1.75 -12.14 1.08
N ILE A 114 -0.49 -11.85 0.73
CA ILE A 114 0.44 -12.88 0.30
C ILE A 114 0.87 -13.65 1.55
N LYS A 115 0.29 -14.83 1.76
CA LYS A 115 0.77 -15.77 2.78
C LYS A 115 1.97 -16.51 2.19
N ASN A 116 3.18 -16.10 2.56
CA ASN A 116 4.32 -17.01 2.43
C ASN A 116 4.23 -18.02 3.57
N SER A 117 3.59 -19.17 3.31
CA SER A 117 3.66 -20.35 4.17
C SER A 117 5.05 -20.97 4.02
N ASN A 118 6.01 -20.51 4.81
CA ASN A 118 7.19 -21.30 5.16
C ASN A 118 7.42 -21.11 6.65
N SER A 119 6.84 -22.02 7.44
CA SER A 119 7.13 -22.21 8.84
C SER A 119 7.22 -23.72 9.05
N ALA A 120 8.46 -24.17 9.29
CA ALA A 120 8.95 -25.56 9.36
C ALA A 120 9.15 -26.25 8.00
#